data_AF-A0A0Q8LBN4-F1
#
_entry.id   AF-A0A0Q8LBN4-F1
#
_cell.length_a   1.000
_cell.length_b   1.000
_cell.length_c   1.000
_cell.angle_alpha   90.00
_cell.angle_beta   90.00
_cell.angle_gamma   90.00
#
_symmetry.space_group_name_H-M   'P 1'
#
loop_
_entity.id
_entity.type
_entity.pdbx_description
1 polymer ?
#
loop_
_entity_poly.entity_id
_entity_poly.type
_entity_poly.pdbx_seq_one_letter_code
_entity_poly.pdbx_strand_id
1 'polypeptide(L)'
;MNLATILALSHLVQRTEDSDGGLDEARAADIDSIDDEEDRFLRGERSSGQRATEKKIRKAPEGAKLSKEAQALERVPTIEILDDAAEIDGKQMKGRAGRFYKDAQTLFINGLYSAVDRMTSELEVHFAGQAEGEALRSIILRAAQRSMAFRVGKATCYAISKRLVDGWSLEDLERATSPESLSLAADDYRQSITAARKWISFELKAHGFAAAEPEPA
;
A
#
# COMPACT_ATOMS: atom_id res chain seq x y z
N MET A 1 -36.60 17.41 43.09
CA MET A 1 -35.98 18.46 43.92
C MET A 1 -35.42 17.82 45.18
N ASN A 2 -34.10 17.69 45.33
CA ASN A 2 -33.35 18.39 46.39
C ASN A 2 -31.85 18.11 46.31
N LEU A 3 -31.09 19.18 46.53
CA LEU A 3 -29.65 19.32 46.54
C LEU A 3 -29.07 19.15 47.95
N ALA A 4 -27.77 18.82 47.98
CA ALA A 4 -26.72 19.32 48.88
C ALA A 4 -26.26 18.50 50.11
N THR A 5 -24.92 18.47 50.22
CA THR A 5 -24.02 18.56 51.42
C THR A 5 -23.07 17.35 51.52
N ILE A 6 -21.84 17.39 50.97
CA ILE A 6 -20.57 17.97 51.48
C ILE A 6 -20.07 17.30 52.78
N LEU A 7 -18.90 16.63 52.73
CA LEU A 7 -17.73 16.89 53.59
C LEU A 7 -16.53 15.98 53.23
N ALA A 8 -15.34 16.59 53.29
CA ALA A 8 -14.03 16.04 52.99
C ALA A 8 -13.31 15.51 54.25
N LEU A 9 -12.37 14.57 54.08
CA LEU A 9 -11.19 14.28 54.93
C LEU A 9 -10.37 13.19 54.20
N SER A 10 -9.33 13.52 53.44
CA SER A 10 -7.91 13.51 53.86
C SER A 10 -7.47 12.29 54.67
N HIS A 11 -6.78 11.32 54.06
CA HIS A 11 -5.62 10.67 54.68
C HIS A 11 -4.74 9.88 53.69
N LEU A 12 -3.46 10.24 53.74
CA LEU A 12 -2.23 9.48 53.52
C LEU A 12 -1.88 8.83 52.16
N VAL A 13 -0.89 9.48 51.55
CA VAL A 13 0.17 8.93 50.71
C VAL A 13 0.85 7.72 51.39
N GLN A 14 0.98 6.61 50.67
CA GLN A 14 2.04 5.63 50.88
C GLN A 14 2.88 5.52 49.62
N ARG A 15 4.08 6.08 49.72
CA ARG A 15 5.17 6.03 48.77
C ARG A 15 5.93 4.74 49.05
N THR A 16 5.89 3.78 48.11
CA THR A 16 6.81 2.64 48.13
C THR A 16 8.06 3.02 47.34
N GLU A 17 9.11 3.35 48.08
CA GLU A 17 10.50 3.37 47.62
C GLU A 17 10.98 1.91 47.57
N ASP A 18 11.47 1.47 46.40
CA ASP A 18 12.52 0.44 46.25
C ASP A 18 12.69 0.12 44.76
N SER A 19 13.66 0.78 44.12
CA SER A 19 14.37 0.26 42.95
C SER A 19 15.64 1.07 42.76
N ASP A 20 16.64 0.77 43.59
CA ASP A 20 18.03 1.17 43.40
C ASP A 20 18.75 0.12 42.54
N GLY A 21 19.63 0.58 41.63
CA GLY A 21 20.57 -0.27 40.90
C GLY A 21 20.54 -0.14 39.38
N GLY A 22 21.31 0.81 38.84
CA GLY A 22 21.70 0.79 37.42
C GLY A 22 22.07 2.15 36.81
N LEU A 23 23.09 2.83 37.35
CA LEU A 23 23.74 3.92 36.61
C LEU A 23 24.77 3.29 35.66
N ASP A 24 24.42 3.18 34.38
CA ASP A 24 25.36 2.88 33.31
C ASP A 24 25.87 4.21 32.72
N GLU A 25 27.14 4.51 32.92
CA GLU A 25 27.81 5.69 32.39
C GLU A 25 27.89 5.61 30.86
N ALA A 26 26.99 6.28 30.16
CA ALA A 26 27.12 6.48 28.72
C ALA A 26 28.31 7.42 28.46
N ARG A 27 29.43 6.86 27.99
CA ARG A 27 30.51 7.64 27.39
C ARG A 27 29.98 8.38 26.16
N ALA A 28 30.14 9.70 26.15
CA ALA A 28 29.89 10.52 24.97
C ALA A 28 30.76 10.03 23.80
N ALA A 29 30.13 9.70 22.68
CA ALA A 29 30.83 9.49 21.42
C ALA A 29 31.14 10.88 20.83
N ASP A 30 32.38 11.09 20.41
CA ASP A 30 32.77 12.27 19.64
C ASP A 30 31.95 12.29 18.34
N ILE A 31 31.12 13.32 18.19
CA ILE A 31 30.36 13.58 16.97
C ILE A 31 31.27 14.43 16.09
N ASP A 32 31.81 13.84 15.03
CA ASP A 32 32.47 14.59 13.97
C ASP A 32 31.46 15.55 13.31
N SER A 33 31.90 16.78 13.09
CA SER A 33 31.14 17.88 12.51
C SER A 33 30.60 17.55 11.11
N ILE A 34 29.32 17.89 10.89
CA ILE A 34 28.49 17.62 9.71
C ILE A 34 28.89 18.42 8.44
N ASP A 35 30.04 19.10 8.42
CA ASP A 35 30.43 19.93 7.27
C ASP A 35 31.17 19.17 6.15
N ASP A 36 31.54 17.90 6.33
CA ASP A 36 32.33 17.14 5.34
C ASP A 36 31.51 16.19 4.44
N GLU A 37 30.18 16.15 4.56
CA GLU A 37 29.35 15.23 3.74
C GLU A 37 28.98 15.77 2.35
N GLU A 38 28.91 17.10 2.16
CA GLU A 38 28.54 17.68 0.84
C GLU A 38 29.64 17.49 -0.22
N ASP A 39 30.92 17.46 0.16
CA ASP A 39 32.04 17.34 -0.79
C ASP A 39 32.25 15.90 -1.31
N ARG A 40 31.74 14.87 -0.60
CA ARG A 40 31.88 13.46 -1.01
C ARG A 40 30.89 13.04 -2.10
N PHE A 41 29.78 13.74 -2.26
CA PHE A 41 28.75 13.35 -3.23
C PHE A 41 29.14 13.73 -4.68
N LEU A 42 30.05 14.70 -4.86
CA LEU A 42 30.47 15.20 -6.18
C LEU A 42 31.70 14.49 -6.75
N ARG A 43 32.52 13.86 -5.91
CA ARG A 43 33.60 12.96 -6.35
C ARG A 43 33.05 11.55 -6.40
N GLY A 44 32.79 11.03 -7.60
CA GLY A 44 32.36 9.65 -7.83
C GLY A 44 33.38 8.59 -7.39
N GLU A 45 33.63 8.48 -6.08
CA GLU A 45 34.37 7.41 -5.46
C GLU A 45 33.46 6.19 -5.38
N ARG A 46 33.85 5.16 -6.12
CA ARG A 46 33.20 3.85 -6.12
C ARG A 46 33.31 3.28 -4.71
N SER A 47 32.24 3.38 -3.92
CA SER A 47 32.08 2.61 -2.70
C SER A 47 32.15 1.12 -3.05
N SER A 48 33.33 0.53 -2.85
CA SER A 48 33.55 -0.90 -2.92
C SER A 48 32.95 -1.53 -1.67
N GLY A 49 31.62 -1.58 -1.62
CA GLY A 49 30.87 -2.24 -0.55
C GLY A 49 31.33 -3.69 -0.44
N GLN A 50 32.09 -4.00 0.61
CA GLN A 50 32.43 -5.36 1.00
C GLN A 50 31.13 -6.15 1.15
N ARG A 51 30.87 -7.07 0.22
CA ARG A 51 29.75 -8.01 0.31
C ARG A 51 29.88 -8.77 1.63
N ALA A 52 28.87 -8.68 2.48
CA ALA A 52 28.88 -9.32 3.80
C ALA A 52 29.15 -10.82 3.64
N THR A 53 30.26 -11.29 4.19
CA THR A 53 30.59 -12.72 4.25
C THR A 53 29.70 -13.40 5.30
N GLU A 54 29.35 -14.67 5.06
CA GLU A 54 28.41 -15.48 5.86
C GLU A 54 28.71 -15.50 7.38
N LYS A 55 29.93 -15.16 7.77
CA LYS A 55 30.36 -15.02 9.17
C LYS A 55 29.74 -13.84 9.93
N LYS A 56 29.08 -12.89 9.25
CA LYS A 56 28.40 -11.72 9.87
C LYS A 56 26.88 -11.79 9.81
N ILE A 57 26.29 -12.97 9.62
CA ILE A 57 24.85 -13.15 9.78
C ILE A 57 24.58 -13.25 11.29
N ARG A 58 24.11 -12.16 11.91
CA ARG A 58 23.53 -12.21 13.25
C ARG A 58 22.29 -13.09 13.16
N LYS A 59 22.41 -14.36 13.55
CA LYS A 59 21.25 -15.25 13.73
C LYS A 59 20.31 -14.55 14.72
N ALA A 60 19.08 -14.31 14.30
CA ALA A 60 18.05 -13.85 15.21
C ALA A 60 17.94 -14.85 16.38
N PRO A 61 17.89 -14.39 17.64
CA PRO A 61 17.78 -15.27 18.79
C PRO A 61 16.52 -16.15 18.67
N GLU A 62 16.61 -17.40 19.12
CA GLU A 62 15.45 -18.31 19.15
C GLU A 62 14.32 -17.66 19.97
N GLY A 63 13.15 -17.52 19.34
CA GLY A 63 11.98 -16.84 19.94
C GLY A 63 11.80 -15.37 19.57
N ALA A 64 12.63 -14.79 18.69
CA ALA A 64 12.40 -13.47 18.15
C ALA A 64 11.05 -13.41 17.40
N LYS A 65 10.06 -12.72 17.98
CA LYS A 65 8.79 -12.45 17.31
C LYS A 65 9.06 -11.52 16.11
N LEU A 66 8.53 -11.88 14.95
CA LEU A 66 8.55 -11.04 13.75
C LEU A 66 8.05 -9.63 14.10
N SER A 67 8.67 -8.61 13.51
CA SER A 67 8.20 -7.24 13.68
C SER A 67 6.75 -7.11 13.20
N LYS A 68 6.01 -6.14 13.71
CA LYS A 68 4.59 -5.94 13.34
C LYS A 68 4.43 -5.73 11.83
N GLU A 69 5.43 -5.12 11.19
CA GLU A 69 5.50 -4.90 9.75
C GLU A 69 5.74 -6.20 8.98
N ALA A 70 6.57 -7.12 9.51
CA ALA A 70 6.79 -8.42 8.91
C ALA A 70 5.54 -9.32 9.02
N GLN A 71 4.79 -9.23 10.12
CA GLN A 71 3.50 -9.93 10.28
C GLN A 71 2.41 -9.36 9.35
N ALA A 72 2.52 -8.09 8.94
CA ALA A 72 1.62 -7.49 7.96
C ALA A 72 1.80 -8.07 6.55
N LEU A 73 3.05 -8.40 6.19
CA LEU A 73 3.37 -9.02 4.90
C LEU A 73 2.84 -10.45 4.78
N GLU A 74 2.70 -11.18 5.90
CA GLU A 74 2.09 -12.52 5.91
C GLU A 74 0.56 -12.50 5.66
N ARG A 75 -0.09 -11.32 5.70
CA ARG A 75 -1.54 -11.16 5.58
C ARG A 75 -1.97 -10.25 4.42
N VAL A 76 -1.17 -10.18 3.37
CA VAL A 76 -1.56 -9.47 2.15
C VAL A 76 -2.75 -10.20 1.53
N PRO A 77 -3.86 -9.50 1.25
CA PRO A 77 -5.04 -10.15 0.69
C PRO A 77 -4.80 -10.63 -0.74
N THR A 78 -5.39 -11.77 -1.09
CA THR A 78 -5.48 -12.20 -2.49
C THR A 78 -6.43 -11.26 -3.23
N ILE A 79 -6.03 -10.76 -4.39
CA ILE A 79 -6.83 -9.85 -5.20
C ILE A 79 -7.32 -10.59 -6.45
N GLU A 80 -8.63 -10.66 -6.62
CA GLU A 80 -9.27 -11.31 -7.77
C GLU A 80 -10.15 -10.30 -8.51
N ILE A 81 -9.93 -10.16 -9.82
CA ILE A 81 -10.74 -9.30 -10.69
C ILE A 81 -11.81 -10.18 -11.34
N LEU A 82 -13.07 -9.81 -11.17
CA LEU A 82 -14.21 -10.49 -11.79
C LEU A 82 -14.66 -9.72 -13.02
N ASP A 83 -14.81 -10.42 -14.13
CA ASP A 83 -15.29 -9.89 -15.42
C ASP A 83 -16.68 -10.41 -15.79
N ASP A 84 -17.23 -11.37 -15.04
CA ASP A 84 -18.58 -11.91 -15.21
C ASP A 84 -19.61 -11.24 -14.29
N ALA A 85 -20.74 -10.85 -14.88
CA ALA A 85 -21.81 -10.15 -14.16
C ALA A 85 -22.54 -11.04 -13.13
N ALA A 86 -22.65 -12.34 -13.36
CA ALA A 86 -23.27 -13.27 -12.41
C ALA A 86 -22.38 -13.51 -11.19
N GLU A 87 -21.05 -13.60 -11.39
CA GLU A 87 -20.09 -13.67 -10.29
C GLU A 87 -20.09 -12.39 -9.45
N ILE A 88 -20.15 -11.21 -10.09
CA ILE A 88 -20.24 -9.91 -9.40
C ILE A 88 -21.49 -9.82 -8.52
N ASP A 89 -22.64 -10.27 -9.04
CA ASP A 89 -23.90 -10.30 -8.28
C ASP A 89 -23.84 -11.31 -7.12
N GLY A 90 -23.32 -12.52 -7.38
CA GLY A 90 -23.13 -13.57 -6.38
C GLY A 90 -22.19 -13.16 -5.23
N LYS A 91 -21.22 -12.28 -5.50
CA LYS A 91 -20.33 -11.69 -4.48
C LYS A 91 -20.89 -10.44 -3.82
N GLN A 92 -22.15 -10.06 -4.10
CA GLN A 92 -22.81 -8.86 -3.58
C GLN A 92 -22.04 -7.56 -3.88
N MET A 93 -21.54 -7.43 -5.11
CA MET A 93 -20.75 -6.27 -5.56
C MET A 93 -21.45 -5.45 -6.63
N LYS A 94 -22.75 -5.67 -6.86
CA LYS A 94 -23.54 -4.89 -7.81
C LYS A 94 -23.47 -3.41 -7.49
N GLY A 95 -23.00 -2.60 -8.45
CA GLY A 95 -22.81 -1.16 -8.29
C GLY A 95 -21.67 -0.75 -7.34
N ARG A 96 -20.83 -1.70 -6.90
CA ARG A 96 -19.67 -1.44 -6.03
C ARG A 96 -18.39 -1.85 -6.76
N ALA A 97 -17.28 -1.17 -6.46
CA ALA A 97 -16.01 -1.45 -7.11
C ALA A 97 -15.31 -2.71 -6.58
N GLY A 98 -15.61 -3.13 -5.35
CA GLY A 98 -15.02 -4.32 -4.77
C GLY A 98 -15.57 -4.64 -3.39
N ARG A 99 -15.21 -5.82 -2.90
CA ARG A 99 -15.59 -6.31 -1.57
C ARG A 99 -14.48 -7.16 -0.98
N PHE A 100 -14.11 -6.82 0.25
CA PHE A 100 -13.13 -7.55 1.02
C PHE A 100 -13.80 -8.58 1.95
N TYR A 101 -13.43 -9.84 1.81
CA TYR A 101 -13.85 -10.93 2.68
C TYR A 101 -12.73 -11.22 3.67
N LYS A 102 -12.91 -10.76 4.90
CA LYS A 102 -11.90 -10.84 5.96
C LYS A 102 -11.52 -12.28 6.31
N ASP A 103 -12.50 -13.17 6.35
CA ASP A 103 -12.27 -14.57 6.76
C ASP A 103 -11.41 -15.32 5.73
N ALA A 104 -11.65 -15.04 4.44
CA ALA A 104 -10.89 -15.61 3.34
C ALA A 104 -9.60 -14.82 2.99
N GLN A 105 -9.42 -13.63 3.57
CA GLN A 105 -8.39 -12.67 3.14
C GLN A 105 -8.40 -12.42 1.63
N THR A 106 -9.59 -12.35 1.03
CA THR A 106 -9.76 -12.17 -0.42
C THR A 106 -10.48 -10.87 -0.72
N LEU A 107 -9.88 -10.04 -1.58
CA LEU A 107 -10.46 -8.84 -2.15
C LEU A 107 -10.94 -9.14 -3.57
N PHE A 108 -12.24 -9.13 -3.77
CA PHE A 108 -12.83 -9.20 -5.10
C PHE A 108 -13.00 -7.79 -5.66
N ILE A 109 -12.63 -7.60 -6.93
CA ILE A 109 -12.70 -6.36 -7.67
C ILE A 109 -13.71 -6.54 -8.81
N ASN A 110 -14.65 -5.61 -8.93
CA ASN A 110 -15.63 -5.60 -10.02
C ASN A 110 -14.99 -5.00 -11.27
N GLY A 111 -14.50 -5.83 -12.19
CA GLY A 111 -13.88 -5.43 -13.44
C GLY A 111 -14.82 -4.75 -14.44
N LEU A 112 -16.12 -4.74 -14.17
CA LEU A 112 -17.17 -4.05 -14.93
C LEU A 112 -17.67 -2.77 -14.23
N TYR A 113 -16.95 -2.30 -13.20
CA TYR A 113 -17.30 -1.07 -12.50
C TYR A 113 -17.07 0.16 -13.40
N SER A 114 -17.91 1.19 -13.25
CA SER A 114 -17.93 2.36 -14.13
C SER A 114 -16.62 3.15 -14.23
N ALA A 115 -15.72 3.02 -13.25
CA ALA A 115 -14.39 3.62 -13.33
C ALA A 115 -13.48 2.94 -14.36
N VAL A 116 -13.69 1.65 -14.64
CA VAL A 116 -13.00 0.91 -15.70
C VAL A 116 -13.40 1.49 -17.05
N ASP A 117 -14.70 1.60 -17.32
CA ASP A 117 -15.21 2.14 -18.59
C ASP A 117 -14.68 3.56 -18.86
N ARG A 118 -14.79 4.45 -17.86
CA ARG A 118 -14.30 5.84 -17.97
C ARG A 118 -12.80 5.89 -18.29
N MET A 119 -12.01 5.07 -17.61
CA MET A 119 -10.58 5.01 -17.83
C MET A 119 -10.22 4.39 -19.19
N THR A 120 -10.93 3.34 -19.60
CA THR A 120 -10.79 2.70 -20.92
C THR A 120 -11.03 3.72 -22.03
N SER A 121 -12.16 4.45 -22.01
CA SER A 121 -12.47 5.45 -23.03
C SER A 121 -11.40 6.55 -23.12
N GLU A 122 -10.87 7.01 -21.98
CA GLU A 122 -9.82 8.03 -21.98
C GLU A 122 -8.48 7.51 -22.55
N LEU A 123 -8.17 6.23 -22.32
CA LEU A 123 -6.98 5.58 -22.84
C LEU A 123 -7.13 5.27 -24.34
N GLU A 124 -8.30 4.86 -24.81
CA GLU A 124 -8.58 4.64 -26.24
C GLU A 124 -8.32 5.90 -27.07
N VAL A 125 -8.77 7.06 -26.59
CA VAL A 125 -8.50 8.35 -27.26
C VAL A 125 -6.99 8.63 -27.34
N HIS A 126 -6.22 8.27 -26.30
CA HIS A 126 -4.78 8.52 -26.29
C HIS A 126 -4.00 7.60 -27.24
N PHE A 127 -4.43 6.36 -27.40
CA PHE A 127 -3.76 5.34 -28.21
C PHE A 127 -4.36 5.19 -29.63
N ALA A 128 -5.36 5.98 -29.97
CA ALA A 128 -5.96 6.01 -31.31
C ALA A 128 -4.87 6.20 -32.39
N GLY A 129 -4.89 5.35 -33.42
CA GLY A 129 -3.93 5.39 -34.53
C GLY A 129 -2.51 4.87 -34.22
N GLN A 130 -2.19 4.49 -32.99
CA GLN A 130 -0.88 3.89 -32.65
C GLN A 130 -0.85 2.39 -32.92
N ALA A 131 -1.97 1.72 -32.69
CA ALA A 131 -2.20 0.32 -33.01
C ALA A 131 -3.71 0.17 -33.29
N GLU A 132 -4.08 -0.75 -34.18
CA GLU A 132 -5.48 -0.96 -34.52
C GLU A 132 -5.90 -2.40 -34.22
N GLY A 133 -7.16 -2.57 -33.82
CA GLY A 133 -7.80 -3.88 -33.68
C GLY A 133 -8.01 -4.36 -32.24
N GLU A 134 -8.49 -5.60 -32.16
CA GLU A 134 -8.98 -6.21 -30.93
C GLU A 134 -7.90 -6.37 -29.85
N ALA A 135 -6.65 -6.57 -30.28
CA ALA A 135 -5.51 -6.69 -29.38
C ALA A 135 -5.32 -5.41 -28.55
N LEU A 136 -5.34 -4.22 -29.18
CA LEU A 136 -5.19 -2.95 -28.47
C LEU A 136 -6.34 -2.75 -27.46
N ARG A 137 -7.59 -2.99 -27.87
CA ARG A 137 -8.76 -2.87 -26.98
C ARG A 137 -8.62 -3.77 -25.75
N SER A 138 -8.19 -5.02 -25.95
CA SER A 138 -7.96 -5.95 -24.84
C SER A 138 -6.84 -5.49 -23.89
N ILE A 139 -5.79 -4.86 -24.41
CA ILE A 139 -4.68 -4.34 -23.59
C ILE A 139 -5.17 -3.12 -22.79
N ILE A 140 -5.90 -2.21 -23.42
CA ILE A 140 -6.43 -1.02 -22.75
C ILE A 140 -7.40 -1.42 -21.63
N LEU A 141 -8.34 -2.32 -21.90
CA LEU A 141 -9.28 -2.81 -20.90
C LEU A 141 -8.55 -3.45 -19.70
N ARG A 142 -7.57 -4.32 -19.98
CA ARG A 142 -6.73 -4.92 -18.93
C ARG A 142 -5.95 -3.86 -18.14
N ALA A 143 -5.46 -2.81 -18.79
CA ALA A 143 -4.78 -1.71 -18.12
C ALA A 143 -5.70 -0.98 -17.14
N ALA A 144 -6.93 -0.68 -17.57
CA ALA A 144 -7.94 -0.02 -16.74
C ALA A 144 -8.35 -0.89 -15.54
N GLN A 145 -8.64 -2.18 -15.77
CA GLN A 145 -8.97 -3.14 -14.71
C GLN A 145 -7.83 -3.29 -13.68
N ARG A 146 -6.59 -3.49 -14.15
CA ARG A 146 -5.40 -3.58 -13.29
C ARG A 146 -5.16 -2.31 -12.50
N SER A 147 -5.34 -1.15 -13.14
CA SER A 147 -5.17 0.14 -12.50
C SER A 147 -6.18 0.34 -11.35
N MET A 148 -7.44 -0.03 -11.58
CA MET A 148 -8.46 0.00 -10.53
C MET A 148 -8.16 -0.99 -9.41
N ALA A 149 -7.81 -2.24 -9.74
CA ALA A 149 -7.44 -3.26 -8.76
C ALA A 149 -6.26 -2.80 -7.89
N PHE A 150 -5.27 -2.11 -8.48
CA PHE A 150 -4.17 -1.52 -7.74
C PHE A 150 -4.63 -0.44 -6.76
N ARG A 151 -5.52 0.47 -7.17
CA ARG A 151 -6.04 1.54 -6.29
C ARG A 151 -6.81 0.97 -5.10
N VAL A 152 -7.76 0.07 -5.37
CA VAL A 152 -8.60 -0.57 -4.34
C VAL A 152 -7.77 -1.49 -3.45
N GLY A 153 -6.84 -2.25 -4.05
CA GLY A 153 -5.90 -3.11 -3.34
C GLY A 153 -5.00 -2.31 -2.41
N LYS A 154 -4.42 -1.19 -2.87
CA LYS A 154 -3.60 -0.30 -2.06
C LYS A 154 -4.39 0.23 -0.84
N ALA A 155 -5.63 0.67 -1.04
CA ALA A 155 -6.49 1.12 0.06
C ALA A 155 -6.72 0.01 1.10
N THR A 156 -7.00 -1.20 0.63
CA THR A 156 -7.23 -2.38 1.49
C THR A 156 -5.98 -2.75 2.27
N CYS A 157 -4.83 -2.87 1.60
CA CYS A 157 -3.54 -3.17 2.24
C CYS A 157 -3.18 -2.10 3.28
N TYR A 158 -3.38 -0.81 2.98
CA TYR A 158 -3.13 0.27 3.94
C TYR A 158 -4.05 0.19 5.16
N ALA A 159 -5.33 -0.11 4.98
CA ALA A 159 -6.26 -0.29 6.10
C ALA A 159 -5.82 -1.45 7.01
N ILE A 160 -5.43 -2.60 6.41
CA ILE A 160 -4.91 -3.76 7.13
C ILE A 160 -3.62 -3.39 7.89
N SER A 161 -2.67 -2.72 7.24
CA SER A 161 -1.42 -2.30 7.88
C SER A 161 -1.66 -1.33 9.03
N LYS A 162 -2.61 -0.39 8.90
CA LYS A 162 -2.90 0.59 9.97
C LYS A 162 -3.52 -0.05 11.20
N ARG A 163 -4.33 -1.09 11.04
CA ARG A 163 -4.81 -1.91 12.17
C ARG A 163 -3.66 -2.54 12.95
N LEU A 164 -2.59 -2.99 12.29
CA LEU A 164 -1.48 -3.69 12.94
C LEU A 164 -0.58 -2.79 13.79
N VAL A 165 -0.64 -1.48 13.59
CA VAL A 165 0.16 -0.48 14.33
C VAL A 165 -0.57 0.01 15.60
N ASP A 166 -1.53 -0.77 16.12
CA ASP A 166 -2.33 -0.52 17.35
C ASP A 166 -3.09 0.82 17.44
N GLY A 167 -3.19 1.56 16.34
CA GLY A 167 -3.92 2.84 16.29
C GLY A 167 -5.36 2.75 15.77
N TRP A 168 -5.72 1.64 15.13
CA TRP A 168 -7.01 1.47 14.46
C TRP A 168 -7.78 0.32 15.07
N SER A 169 -9.05 0.56 15.40
CA SER A 169 -9.96 -0.46 15.90
C SER A 169 -10.39 -1.43 14.78
N LEU A 170 -11.09 -2.52 15.16
CA LEU A 170 -11.71 -3.41 14.18
C LEU A 170 -12.79 -2.67 13.36
N GLU A 171 -13.52 -1.74 13.99
CA GLU A 171 -14.55 -0.94 13.35
C GLU A 171 -13.95 0.02 12.31
N ASP A 172 -12.78 0.60 12.60
CA ASP A 172 -12.06 1.46 11.65
C ASP A 172 -11.61 0.66 10.42
N LEU A 173 -11.14 -0.58 10.63
CA LEU A 173 -10.83 -1.48 9.52
C LEU A 173 -12.09 -1.82 8.70
N GLU A 174 -13.23 -2.09 9.35
CA GLU A 174 -14.50 -2.36 8.66
C GLU A 174 -14.94 -1.20 7.80
N ARG A 175 -14.91 0.00 8.36
CA ARG A 175 -15.26 1.22 7.65
C ARG A 175 -14.34 1.44 6.46
N ALA A 176 -13.02 1.33 6.66
CA ALA A 176 -12.04 1.56 5.60
C ALA A 176 -12.05 0.48 4.49
N THR A 177 -12.47 -0.75 4.81
CA THR A 177 -12.61 -1.85 3.83
C THR A 177 -14.06 -2.07 3.37
N SER A 178 -14.97 -1.16 3.71
CA SER A 178 -16.36 -1.20 3.29
C SER A 178 -16.49 -1.07 1.77
N PRO A 179 -17.49 -1.70 1.14
CA PRO A 179 -17.73 -1.56 -0.30
C PRO A 179 -17.86 -0.09 -0.76
N GLU A 180 -18.43 0.77 0.09
CA GLU A 180 -18.51 2.22 -0.10
C GLU A 180 -17.12 2.86 -0.20
N SER A 181 -16.26 2.63 0.80
CA SER A 181 -14.90 3.19 0.83
C SER A 181 -14.03 2.66 -0.32
N LEU A 182 -14.17 1.38 -0.65
CA LEU A 182 -13.47 0.79 -1.80
C LEU A 182 -13.94 1.38 -3.13
N SER A 183 -15.23 1.71 -3.26
CA SER A 183 -15.75 2.38 -4.46
C SER A 183 -15.21 3.80 -4.61
N LEU A 184 -15.10 4.55 -3.50
CA LEU A 184 -14.45 5.86 -3.50
C LEU A 184 -12.98 5.78 -3.96
N ALA A 185 -12.24 4.78 -3.49
CA ALA A 185 -10.87 4.56 -3.94
C ALA A 185 -10.77 4.18 -5.43
N ALA A 186 -11.77 3.49 -5.96
CA ALA A 186 -11.81 3.11 -7.37
C ALA A 186 -12.09 4.32 -8.29
N ASP A 187 -12.97 5.22 -7.87
CA ASP A 187 -13.46 6.36 -8.65
C ASP A 187 -12.38 7.41 -8.96
N ASP A 188 -11.33 7.49 -8.14
CA ASP A 188 -10.18 8.39 -8.37
C ASP A 188 -9.18 7.81 -9.39
N TYR A 189 -9.67 7.51 -10.59
CA TYR A 189 -8.87 6.86 -11.63
C TYR A 189 -7.79 7.77 -12.24
N ARG A 190 -8.02 9.09 -12.23
CA ARG A 190 -7.13 10.08 -12.86
C ARG A 190 -5.72 10.07 -12.28
N GLN A 191 -5.57 9.81 -10.98
CA GLN A 191 -4.24 9.71 -10.36
C GLN A 191 -3.35 8.61 -10.98
N SER A 192 -3.97 7.58 -11.56
CA SER A 192 -3.27 6.39 -12.04
C SER A 192 -3.21 6.27 -13.56
N ILE A 193 -3.77 7.24 -14.30
CA ILE A 193 -3.84 7.15 -15.76
C ILE A 193 -2.46 7.15 -16.42
N THR A 194 -1.52 7.97 -15.92
CA THR A 194 -0.14 8.02 -16.42
C THR A 194 0.57 6.68 -16.27
N ALA A 195 0.34 5.97 -15.16
CA ALA A 195 0.91 4.65 -14.95
C ALA A 195 0.32 3.62 -15.91
N ALA A 196 -1.00 3.67 -16.16
CA ALA A 196 -1.65 2.79 -17.12
C ALA A 196 -1.17 3.03 -18.56
N ARG A 197 -0.96 4.28 -18.97
CA ARG A 197 -0.38 4.62 -20.28
C ARG A 197 1.00 3.98 -20.47
N LYS A 198 1.88 4.12 -19.47
CA LYS A 198 3.21 3.49 -19.49
C LYS A 198 3.11 1.97 -19.60
N TRP A 199 2.19 1.36 -18.87
CA TRP A 199 1.95 -0.09 -18.93
C TRP A 199 1.46 -0.53 -20.32
N ILE A 200 0.51 0.19 -20.92
CA ILE A 200 0.04 -0.09 -22.29
C ILE A 200 1.19 0.01 -23.29
N SER A 201 1.99 1.08 -23.25
CA SER A 201 3.14 1.23 -24.14
C SER A 201 4.15 0.09 -23.99
N PHE A 202 4.36 -0.40 -22.77
CA PHE A 202 5.21 -1.56 -22.51
C PHE A 202 4.63 -2.84 -23.13
N GLU A 203 3.33 -3.09 -22.92
CA GLU A 203 2.63 -4.27 -23.49
C GLU A 203 2.60 -4.23 -25.02
N LEU A 204 2.34 -3.07 -25.63
CA LEU A 204 2.36 -2.92 -27.10
C LEU A 204 3.74 -3.24 -27.67
N LYS A 205 4.82 -2.80 -27.02
CA LYS A 205 6.19 -3.16 -27.40
C LYS A 205 6.42 -4.66 -27.27
N ALA A 206 5.98 -5.28 -26.16
CA ALA A 206 6.13 -6.71 -25.92
C ALA A 206 5.37 -7.56 -26.97
N HIS A 207 4.23 -7.07 -27.45
CA HIS A 207 3.44 -7.70 -28.51
C HIS A 207 3.89 -7.34 -29.93
N GLY A 208 4.97 -6.55 -30.10
CA GLY A 208 5.54 -6.21 -31.41
C GLY A 208 4.79 -5.11 -32.17
N PHE A 209 3.90 -4.36 -31.52
CA PHE A 209 3.15 -3.25 -32.11
C PHE A 209 3.91 -1.91 -32.07
N ALA A 210 5.23 -1.91 -31.93
CA ALA A 210 6.00 -0.67 -31.82
C ALA A 210 5.93 0.15 -33.12
N ALA A 211 5.47 1.41 -33.00
CA ALA A 211 5.67 2.43 -34.01
C ALA A 211 7.17 2.68 -34.21
N ALA A 212 7.60 2.82 -35.46
CA ALA A 212 8.95 3.20 -35.83
C ALA A 212 9.33 4.50 -35.11
N GLU A 213 10.45 4.50 -34.38
CA GLU A 213 11.04 5.75 -33.89
C GLU A 213 11.38 6.63 -35.11
N PRO A 214 10.96 7.91 -35.16
CA PRO A 214 11.43 8.80 -36.21
C PRO A 214 12.94 9.01 -36.01
N GLU A 215 13.73 8.67 -37.02
CA GLU A 215 15.17 8.97 -37.04
C GLU A 215 15.38 10.47 -36.80
N PRO A 216 16.35 10.86 -35.95
CA PRO A 216 16.79 12.24 -35.88
C PRO A 216 17.50 12.62 -37.18
N ALA A 217 16.99 13.65 -37.84
CA ALA A 217 17.58 14.29 -39.03
C ALA A 217 18.91 14.98 -38.72
#